data_AF-A0A6A3VBM8-F1
#
_entry.id   AF-A0A6A3VBM8-F1
#
_cell.length_a   1.000
_cell.length_b   1.000
_cell.length_c   1.000
_cell.angle_alpha   90.00
_cell.angle_beta   90.00
_cell.angle_gamma   90.00
#
_symmetry.space_group_name_H-M   'P 1'
#
loop_
_entity.id
_entity.type
_entity.pdbx_description
1 polymer ?
#
loop_
_entity_poly.entity_id
_entity_poly.type
_entity_poly.pdbx_seq_one_letter_code
_entity_poly.pdbx_strand_id
1 'polypeptide(L)'
;MIDAADTSRLDMLGILTKKSAPYAGDTLYHAVMNDQWEVQELLLEMCEAKYLKEPRMASSIGSMLEQAAADDDLEILQQIFSKCGEVDVGDALGTAVENDSVKVVSLLAEKSKHSSVAGALIDAATGGKAEMVQALLDHADHQAIEKALRKTVKSGNDEISKMLIS
;
A
#
# COMPACT_ATOMS: atom_id res chain seq x y z
N MET A 1 25.87 -1.25 -0.39
CA MET A 1 24.72 -1.96 0.21
C MET A 1 24.03 -2.79 -0.87
N ILE A 2 23.71 -2.20 -2.02
CA ILE A 2 23.21 -2.93 -3.21
C ILE A 2 24.05 -4.18 -3.55
N ASP A 3 25.37 -4.08 -3.72
CA ASP A 3 26.18 -5.29 -3.97
C ASP A 3 26.04 -6.39 -2.91
N ALA A 4 25.79 -6.03 -1.65
CA ALA A 4 25.56 -7.00 -0.58
C ALA A 4 24.15 -7.60 -0.66
N ALA A 5 23.15 -6.82 -1.11
CA ALA A 5 21.82 -7.32 -1.43
C ALA A 5 21.83 -8.27 -2.64
N ASP A 6 22.49 -7.89 -3.73
CA ASP A 6 22.61 -8.69 -4.96
C ASP A 6 23.33 -10.03 -4.75
N THR A 7 24.24 -10.06 -3.78
CA THR A 7 24.97 -11.27 -3.40
C THR A 7 24.36 -11.99 -2.19
N SER A 8 23.18 -11.54 -1.74
CA SER A 8 22.46 -12.03 -0.54
C SER A 8 23.35 -12.19 0.70
N ARG A 9 24.36 -11.31 0.86
CA ARG A 9 25.26 -11.29 2.02
C ARG A 9 24.60 -10.56 3.18
N LEU A 10 23.57 -11.16 3.77
CA LEU A 10 22.72 -10.58 4.81
C LEU A 10 23.51 -10.08 6.03
N ASP A 11 24.54 -10.82 6.47
CA ASP A 11 25.42 -10.39 7.58
C ASP A 11 26.12 -9.06 7.26
N MET A 12 26.69 -8.96 6.05
CA MET A 12 27.37 -7.76 5.59
C MET A 12 26.38 -6.62 5.41
N LEU A 13 25.21 -6.91 4.85
CA LEU A 13 24.14 -5.95 4.68
C LEU A 13 23.71 -5.38 6.04
N GLY A 14 23.52 -6.22 7.06
CA GLY A 14 23.17 -5.77 8.41
C GLY A 14 24.24 -4.87 9.04
N ILE A 15 25.52 -5.18 8.85
CA ILE A 15 26.60 -4.30 9.29
C ILE A 15 26.56 -2.95 8.57
N LEU A 16 26.32 -2.96 7.26
CA LEU A 16 26.27 -1.74 6.44
C LEU A 16 25.06 -0.86 6.79
N THR A 17 23.88 -1.44 7.00
CA THR A 17 22.66 -0.71 7.37
C THR A 17 22.86 0.05 8.69
N LYS A 18 23.55 -0.55 9.68
CA LYS A 18 23.87 0.12 10.95
C LYS A 18 24.87 1.27 10.80
N LYS A 19 25.77 1.21 9.82
CA LYS A 19 26.83 2.20 9.60
C LYS A 19 26.46 3.30 8.61
N SER A 20 25.55 3.03 7.68
CA SER A 20 25.29 3.85 6.51
C SER A 20 23.79 3.89 6.18
N ALA A 21 22.97 4.19 7.18
CA ALA A 21 21.52 4.20 7.07
C ALA A 21 20.89 5.05 5.94
N PRO A 22 21.47 6.19 5.50
CA PRO A 22 20.89 6.96 4.39
C PRO A 22 20.73 6.18 3.07
N TYR A 23 21.49 5.10 2.88
CA TYR A 23 21.42 4.25 1.68
C TYR A 23 20.50 3.04 1.83
N ALA A 24 19.89 2.85 3.01
CA ALA A 24 18.99 1.74 3.26
C ALA A 24 17.72 1.83 2.40
N GLY A 25 17.20 3.05 2.16
CA GLY A 25 16.06 3.27 1.26
C GLY A 25 16.36 2.81 -0.17
N ASP A 26 17.44 3.31 -0.78
CA ASP A 26 17.84 2.91 -2.15
C ASP A 26 18.05 1.39 -2.27
N THR A 27 18.58 0.76 -1.21
CA THR A 27 18.77 -0.70 -1.18
C THR A 27 17.46 -1.45 -1.02
N LEU A 28 16.51 -0.92 -0.23
CA LEU A 28 15.17 -1.51 -0.08
C LEU A 28 14.41 -1.40 -1.41
N TYR A 29 14.41 -0.24 -2.05
CA TYR A 29 13.82 -0.07 -3.37
C TYR A 29 14.41 -1.06 -4.38
N HIS A 30 15.75 -1.21 -4.40
CA HIS A 30 16.40 -2.21 -5.23
C HIS A 30 15.92 -3.63 -4.93
N ALA A 31 15.78 -4.00 -3.65
CA ALA A 31 15.29 -5.31 -3.23
C ALA A 31 13.84 -5.57 -3.64
N VAL A 32 12.96 -4.56 -3.54
CA VAL A 32 11.57 -4.59 -4.02
C VAL A 32 11.54 -4.88 -5.52
N MET A 33 12.28 -4.12 -6.32
CA MET A 33 12.33 -4.26 -7.78
C MET A 33 12.92 -5.60 -8.27
N ASN A 34 13.58 -6.35 -7.41
CA ASN A 34 14.22 -7.63 -7.72
C ASN A 34 13.61 -8.80 -6.94
N ASP A 35 12.46 -8.62 -6.29
CA ASP A 35 11.76 -9.64 -5.50
C ASP A 35 12.64 -10.31 -4.43
N GLN A 36 13.60 -9.57 -3.86
CA GLN A 36 14.56 -10.06 -2.89
C GLN A 36 13.96 -10.04 -1.47
N TRP A 37 12.99 -10.91 -1.19
CA TRP A 37 12.20 -10.90 0.06
C TRP A 37 13.04 -10.95 1.33
N GLU A 38 14.09 -11.78 1.40
CA GLU A 38 14.95 -11.86 2.58
C GLU A 38 15.73 -10.55 2.82
N VAL A 39 16.06 -9.84 1.74
CA VAL A 39 16.68 -8.51 1.82
C VAL A 39 15.66 -7.47 2.30
N GLN A 40 14.43 -7.52 1.78
CA GLN A 40 13.35 -6.62 2.20
C GLN A 40 13.04 -6.80 3.70
N GLU A 41 12.88 -8.06 4.15
CA GLU A 41 12.61 -8.41 5.54
C GLU A 41 13.73 -7.93 6.47
N LEU A 42 14.99 -8.21 6.13
CA LEU A 42 16.14 -7.72 6.91
C LEU A 42 16.13 -6.19 7.00
N LEU A 43 15.91 -5.48 5.89
CA LEU A 43 15.91 -4.03 5.88
C LEU A 43 14.73 -3.45 6.69
N LEU A 44 13.56 -4.09 6.65
CA LEU A 44 12.40 -3.76 7.48
C LEU A 44 12.68 -3.99 8.97
N GLU A 45 13.28 -5.11 9.36
CA GLU A 45 13.66 -5.39 10.75
C GLU A 45 14.64 -4.34 11.30
N MET A 46 15.49 -3.81 10.42
CA MET A 46 16.51 -2.84 10.77
C MET A 46 16.03 -1.39 10.67
N CYS A 47 14.78 -1.14 10.26
CA CYS A 47 14.18 0.18 10.24
C CYS A 47 13.91 0.68 11.66
N GLU A 48 14.90 1.34 12.26
CA GLU A 48 14.65 2.20 13.41
C GLU A 48 13.74 3.37 12.99
N ALA A 49 12.87 3.84 13.90
CA ALA A 49 11.91 4.91 13.62
C ALA A 49 12.53 6.22 13.05
N LYS A 50 13.82 6.46 13.30
CA LYS A 50 14.57 7.60 12.73
C LYS A 50 14.83 7.47 11.23
N TYR A 51 14.93 6.25 10.70
CA TYR A 51 15.17 5.97 9.28
C TYR A 51 13.88 6.02 8.46
N LEU A 52 12.73 5.77 9.08
CA LEU A 52 11.41 5.93 8.46
C LEU A 52 11.11 7.39 8.05
N LYS A 53 11.77 8.35 8.70
CA LYS A 53 11.64 9.78 8.37
C LYS A 53 12.51 10.21 7.18
N GLU A 54 13.41 9.35 6.71
CA GLU A 54 14.21 9.63 5.52
C GLU A 54 13.31 9.51 4.27
N PRO A 55 13.18 10.55 3.42
CA PRO A 55 12.26 10.53 2.29
C PRO A 55 12.43 9.34 1.34
N ARG A 56 13.67 8.88 1.15
CA ARG A 56 13.96 7.71 0.30
C ARG A 56 13.43 6.41 0.88
N MET A 57 13.45 6.28 2.21
CA MET A 57 12.89 5.11 2.89
C MET A 57 11.38 5.09 2.76
N ALA A 58 10.72 6.23 2.97
CA ALA A 58 9.27 6.34 2.82
C ALA A 58 8.80 5.95 1.41
N SER A 59 9.49 6.42 0.36
CA SER A 59 9.20 6.01 -1.02
C SER A 59 9.38 4.52 -1.24
N SER A 60 10.40 3.90 -0.65
CA SER A 60 10.69 2.48 -0.81
C SER A 60 9.66 1.60 -0.10
N ILE A 61 9.18 2.04 1.07
CA ILE A 61 8.07 1.41 1.78
C ILE A 61 6.77 1.53 0.98
N GLY A 62 6.53 2.67 0.32
CA GLY A 62 5.41 2.85 -0.60
C GLY A 62 5.42 1.79 -1.71
N SER A 63 6.56 1.64 -2.41
CA SER A 63 6.72 0.61 -3.44
C SER A 63 6.55 -0.82 -2.90
N MET A 64 7.01 -1.08 -1.68
CA MET A 64 6.82 -2.38 -1.03
C MET A 64 5.34 -2.66 -0.68
N LEU A 65 4.60 -1.64 -0.24
CA LEU A 65 3.15 -1.74 -0.01
C LEU A 65 2.40 -2.02 -1.32
N GLU A 66 2.77 -1.32 -2.40
CA GLU A 66 2.18 -1.55 -3.73
C GLU A 66 2.47 -2.97 -4.23
N GLN A 67 3.71 -3.47 -4.08
CA GLN A 67 4.07 -4.85 -4.43
C GLN A 67 3.24 -5.86 -3.61
N ALA A 68 3.19 -5.72 -2.29
CA ALA A 68 2.42 -6.62 -1.43
C ALA A 68 0.91 -6.57 -1.73
N ALA A 69 0.38 -5.39 -2.07
CA ALA A 69 -1.01 -5.26 -2.51
C ALA A 69 -1.24 -5.94 -3.88
N ALA A 70 -0.26 -5.83 -4.79
CA ALA A 70 -0.32 -6.50 -6.09
C ALA A 70 -0.34 -8.03 -5.94
N ASP A 71 0.42 -8.55 -4.97
CA ASP A 71 0.59 -9.98 -4.70
C ASP A 71 -0.51 -10.58 -3.78
N ASP A 72 -1.47 -9.76 -3.33
CA ASP A 72 -2.49 -10.13 -2.32
C ASP A 72 -1.88 -10.62 -0.98
N ASP A 73 -0.67 -10.13 -0.65
CA ASP A 73 0.11 -10.55 0.51
C ASP A 73 -0.25 -9.77 1.77
N LEU A 74 -1.30 -10.22 2.45
CA LEU A 74 -1.75 -9.66 3.73
C LEU A 74 -0.71 -9.77 4.84
N GLU A 75 0.16 -10.77 4.82
CA GLU A 75 1.14 -10.98 5.88
C GLU A 75 2.20 -9.89 5.82
N ILE A 76 2.75 -9.62 4.63
CA ILE A 76 3.72 -8.54 4.43
C ILE A 76 3.10 -7.16 4.73
N LEU A 77 1.87 -6.90 4.29
CA LEU A 77 1.18 -5.65 4.62
C LEU A 77 1.05 -5.43 6.14
N GLN A 78 0.66 -6.46 6.88
CA GLN A 78 0.58 -6.39 8.35
C GLN A 78 1.96 -6.18 8.99
N GLN A 79 3.00 -6.85 8.48
CA GLN A 79 4.37 -6.63 8.95
C GLN A 79 4.81 -5.18 8.74
N ILE A 80 4.58 -4.61 7.56
CA ILE A 80 4.89 -3.21 7.26
C ILE A 80 4.17 -2.28 8.24
N PHE A 81 2.87 -2.45 8.48
CA PHE A 81 2.12 -1.62 9.42
C PHE A 81 2.61 -1.73 10.86
N SER A 82 3.00 -2.94 11.28
CA SER A 82 3.52 -3.16 12.63
C SER A 82 4.87 -2.47 12.88
N LYS A 83 5.72 -2.40 11.85
CA LYS A 83 7.11 -1.88 11.95
C LYS A 83 7.22 -0.40 11.59
N CYS A 84 6.45 0.06 10.61
CA CYS A 84 6.59 1.40 10.02
C CYS A 84 5.62 2.43 10.59
N GLY A 85 4.58 2.01 11.33
CA GLY A 85 3.58 2.92 11.88
C GLY A 85 2.70 3.55 10.79
N GLU A 86 2.47 4.87 10.87
CA GLU A 86 1.69 5.60 9.87
C GLU A 86 2.49 5.79 8.57
N VAL A 87 2.05 5.12 7.52
CA VAL A 87 2.62 5.17 6.16
C VAL A 87 1.54 5.56 5.16
N ASP A 88 1.92 6.20 4.06
CA ASP A 88 0.95 6.48 2.99
C ASP A 88 0.68 5.19 2.20
N VAL A 89 -0.59 4.83 2.09
CA VAL A 89 -1.08 3.57 1.50
C VAL A 89 -1.97 3.82 0.28
N GLY A 90 -2.07 5.07 -0.18
CA GLY A 90 -3.02 5.44 -1.23
C GLY A 90 -2.80 4.70 -2.55
N ASP A 91 -1.56 4.61 -3.01
CA ASP A 91 -1.22 3.92 -4.26
C ASP A 91 -1.47 2.42 -4.13
N ALA A 92 -1.04 1.80 -3.02
CA ALA A 92 -1.32 0.39 -2.72
C ALA A 92 -2.83 0.07 -2.63
N LEU A 93 -3.65 0.99 -2.10
CA LEU A 93 -5.10 0.84 -2.07
C LEU A 93 -5.68 0.84 -3.49
N GLY A 94 -5.18 1.72 -4.36
CA GLY A 94 -5.53 1.74 -5.79
C GLY A 94 -5.18 0.41 -6.46
N THR A 95 -3.95 -0.07 -6.28
CA THR A 95 -3.50 -1.38 -6.80
C THR A 95 -4.40 -2.52 -6.34
N ALA A 96 -4.77 -2.56 -5.05
CA ALA A 96 -5.66 -3.58 -4.52
C ALA A 96 -7.07 -3.53 -5.13
N VAL A 97 -7.60 -2.33 -5.37
CA VAL A 97 -8.88 -2.15 -6.07
C VAL A 97 -8.76 -2.64 -7.51
N GLU A 98 -7.68 -2.34 -8.21
CA GLU A 98 -7.45 -2.80 -9.59
C GLU A 98 -7.41 -4.34 -9.66
N ASN A 99 -6.78 -4.98 -8.69
CA ASN A 99 -6.63 -6.44 -8.59
C ASN A 99 -7.84 -7.21 -8.02
N ASP A 100 -8.92 -6.51 -7.63
CA ASP A 100 -10.11 -7.11 -7.01
C ASP A 100 -9.83 -7.85 -5.68
N SER A 101 -8.79 -7.42 -4.95
CA SER A 101 -8.36 -7.99 -3.67
C SER A 101 -9.16 -7.43 -2.49
N VAL A 102 -10.38 -7.94 -2.25
CA VAL A 102 -11.32 -7.42 -1.21
C VAL A 102 -10.64 -7.28 0.16
N LYS A 103 -9.90 -8.31 0.58
CA LYS A 103 -9.30 -8.35 1.93
C LYS A 103 -8.20 -7.30 2.09
N VAL A 104 -7.38 -7.11 1.05
CA VAL A 104 -6.34 -6.08 1.03
C VAL A 104 -7.00 -4.70 1.01
N VAL A 105 -8.04 -4.49 0.20
CA VAL A 105 -8.78 -3.22 0.18
C VAL A 105 -9.32 -2.87 1.57
N SER A 106 -9.97 -3.80 2.28
CA SER A 106 -10.43 -3.56 3.65
C SER A 106 -9.28 -3.18 4.58
N LEU A 107 -8.18 -3.95 4.58
CA LEU A 107 -7.01 -3.67 5.42
C LEU A 107 -6.39 -2.29 5.13
N LEU A 108 -6.24 -1.92 3.86
CA LEU A 108 -5.64 -0.66 3.44
C LEU A 108 -6.58 0.53 3.68
N ALA A 109 -7.89 0.36 3.51
CA ALA A 109 -8.88 1.40 3.75
C ALA A 109 -8.90 1.85 5.23
N GLU A 110 -8.76 0.92 6.17
CA GLU A 110 -8.61 1.20 7.61
C GLU A 110 -7.41 2.10 7.93
N LYS A 111 -6.34 2.02 7.13
CA LYS A 111 -5.08 2.78 7.32
C LYS A 111 -5.00 4.01 6.41
N SER A 112 -5.98 4.20 5.54
CA SER A 112 -5.96 5.24 4.52
C SER A 112 -6.44 6.59 5.01
N LYS A 113 -5.92 7.65 4.40
CA LYS A 113 -6.52 9.00 4.50
C LYS A 113 -7.85 9.00 3.75
N HIS A 114 -8.80 9.82 4.21
CA HIS A 114 -10.11 9.98 3.55
C HIS A 114 -10.01 10.27 2.05
N SER A 115 -9.01 11.04 1.61
CA SER A 115 -8.78 11.33 0.19
C SER A 115 -8.46 10.09 -0.64
N SER A 116 -7.70 9.15 -0.08
CA SER A 116 -7.31 7.91 -0.77
C SER A 116 -8.49 6.95 -0.85
N VAL A 117 -9.26 6.82 0.23
CA VAL A 117 -10.53 6.06 0.23
C VAL A 117 -11.51 6.64 -0.79
N ALA A 118 -11.60 7.97 -0.90
CA ALA A 118 -12.46 8.61 -1.88
C ALA A 118 -12.06 8.29 -3.33
N GLY A 119 -10.76 8.28 -3.65
CA GLY A 119 -10.26 7.86 -4.96
C GLY A 119 -10.62 6.41 -5.25
N ALA A 120 -10.25 5.51 -4.35
CA ALA A 120 -10.53 4.08 -4.44
C ALA A 120 -12.04 3.78 -4.61
N LEU A 121 -12.90 4.47 -3.86
CA LEU A 121 -14.35 4.29 -3.97
C LEU A 121 -14.88 4.72 -5.34
N ILE A 122 -14.37 5.84 -5.89
CA ILE A 122 -14.75 6.30 -7.23
C ILE A 122 -14.32 5.27 -8.28
N ASP A 123 -13.10 4.75 -8.18
CA ASP A 123 -12.55 3.78 -9.14
C ASP A 123 -13.31 2.45 -9.08
N ALA A 124 -13.54 1.92 -7.87
CA ALA A 124 -14.39 0.74 -7.66
C ALA A 124 -15.81 0.93 -8.21
N ALA A 125 -16.43 2.08 -7.92
CA ALA A 125 -17.80 2.34 -8.30
C ALA A 125 -17.97 2.55 -9.81
N THR A 126 -17.02 3.22 -10.46
CA THR A 126 -17.03 3.40 -11.91
C THR A 126 -16.66 2.12 -12.67
N GLY A 127 -15.82 1.28 -12.07
CA GLY A 127 -15.51 -0.07 -12.56
C GLY A 127 -16.59 -1.11 -12.31
N GLY A 128 -17.64 -0.79 -11.55
CA GLY A 128 -18.72 -1.73 -11.24
C GLY A 128 -18.34 -2.82 -10.23
N LYS A 129 -17.30 -2.60 -9.43
CA LYS A 129 -16.73 -3.57 -8.48
C LYS A 129 -17.52 -3.55 -7.16
N ALA A 130 -18.68 -4.20 -7.12
CA ALA A 130 -19.62 -4.14 -5.99
C ALA A 130 -19.00 -4.52 -4.64
N GLU A 131 -18.21 -5.61 -4.60
CA GLU A 131 -17.56 -6.03 -3.36
C GLU A 131 -16.53 -5.02 -2.86
N MET A 132 -15.78 -4.37 -3.76
CA MET A 132 -14.84 -3.28 -3.40
C MET A 132 -15.60 -2.07 -2.86
N VAL A 133 -16.70 -1.68 -3.51
CA VAL A 133 -17.54 -0.56 -3.03
C VAL A 133 -18.03 -0.84 -1.63
N GLN A 134 -18.51 -2.06 -1.36
CA GLN A 134 -18.96 -2.44 -0.03
C GLN A 134 -17.84 -2.36 1.01
N ALA A 135 -16.63 -2.84 0.68
CA ALA A 135 -15.46 -2.79 1.56
C ALA A 135 -14.99 -1.36 1.87
N LEU A 136 -15.20 -0.41 0.95
CA LEU A 136 -14.75 0.97 1.08
C LEU A 136 -15.77 1.89 1.76
N LEU A 137 -17.07 1.55 1.72
CA LEU A 137 -18.15 2.38 2.27
C LEU A 137 -18.00 2.66 3.76
N ASP A 138 -17.54 1.67 4.54
CA ASP A 138 -17.36 1.81 6.00
C ASP A 138 -16.26 2.82 6.37
N HIS A 139 -15.39 3.17 5.42
CA HIS A 139 -14.27 4.10 5.61
C HIS A 139 -14.44 5.42 4.83
N ALA A 140 -15.49 5.51 4.02
CA ALA A 140 -15.77 6.66 3.17
C ALA A 140 -16.53 7.75 3.93
N ASP A 141 -16.15 9.01 3.71
CA ASP A 141 -16.95 10.13 4.17
C ASP A 141 -18.09 10.47 3.19
N HIS A 142 -19.02 11.31 3.63
CA HIS A 142 -20.17 11.72 2.81
C HIS A 142 -19.74 12.35 1.47
N GLN A 143 -18.62 13.08 1.44
CA GLN A 143 -18.15 13.74 0.23
C GLN A 143 -17.60 12.72 -0.78
N ALA A 144 -16.93 11.67 -0.32
CA ALA A 144 -16.46 10.55 -1.13
C ALA A 144 -17.65 9.84 -1.78
N ILE A 145 -18.68 9.52 -0.99
CA ILE A 145 -19.91 8.86 -1.46
C ILE A 145 -20.63 9.71 -2.52
N GLU A 146 -20.80 11.02 -2.27
CA GLU A 146 -21.44 11.92 -3.24
C GLU A 146 -20.67 11.99 -4.56
N LYS A 147 -19.33 12.07 -4.51
CA LYS A 147 -18.48 12.10 -5.70
C LYS A 147 -18.57 10.78 -6.48
N ALA A 148 -18.50 9.64 -5.79
CA ALA A 148 -18.66 8.33 -6.39
C ALA A 148 -20.02 8.21 -7.08
N LEU A 149 -21.10 8.57 -6.39
CA LEU A 149 -22.46 8.50 -6.94
C LEU A 149 -22.62 9.35 -8.20
N ARG A 150 -22.13 10.60 -8.19
CA ARG A 150 -22.15 11.48 -9.37
C ARG A 150 -21.40 10.88 -10.56
N LYS A 151 -20.35 10.09 -10.32
CA LYS A 151 -19.57 9.42 -11.38
C LYS A 151 -20.28 8.16 -11.87
N THR A 152 -20.81 7.34 -10.98
CA THR A 152 -21.53 6.09 -11.29
C THR A 152 -22.83 6.32 -12.03
N VAL A 153 -23.60 7.36 -11.69
CA VAL A 153 -24.84 7.70 -12.43
C VAL A 153 -24.54 7.99 -13.90
N LYS A 154 -23.36 8.53 -14.22
CA LYS A 154 -22.95 8.77 -15.61
C LYS A 154 -22.59 7.48 -16.35
N SER A 155 -22.13 6.44 -15.66
CA SER A 155 -21.83 5.13 -16.26
C SER A 155 -23.07 4.23 -16.37
N GLY A 156 -24.20 4.59 -15.74
CA GLY A 156 -25.45 3.84 -15.82
C GLY A 156 -25.46 2.56 -14.96
N ASN A 157 -24.57 2.47 -13.96
CA ASN A 157 -24.51 1.31 -13.08
C ASN A 157 -25.50 1.48 -11.90
N ASP A 158 -26.74 1.02 -12.12
CA ASP A 158 -27.86 1.13 -11.17
C ASP A 158 -27.62 0.37 -9.87
N GLU A 159 -26.90 -0.75 -9.92
CA GLU A 159 -26.59 -1.57 -8.74
C GLU A 159 -25.67 -0.82 -7.78
N ILE A 160 -24.53 -0.34 -8.29
CA ILE A 160 -23.60 0.47 -7.49
C ILE A 160 -24.25 1.76 -7.03
N SER A 161 -25.07 2.40 -7.88
CA SER A 161 -25.78 3.63 -7.50
C SER A 161 -26.70 3.40 -6.30
N LYS A 162 -27.35 2.23 -6.20
CA LYS A 162 -28.16 1.87 -5.02
C LYS A 162 -27.29 1.66 -3.78
N MET A 163 -26.15 0.98 -3.92
CA MET A 163 -25.20 0.77 -2.81
C MET A 163 -24.65 2.08 -2.24
N LEU A 164 -24.45 3.10 -3.09
CA LEU A 164 -23.95 4.40 -2.65
C LEU A 164 -25.03 5.30 -2.01
N ILE A 165 -26.31 4.92 -2.09
CA ILE A 165 -27.44 5.70 -1.52
C ILE A 165 -28.01 5.01 -0.27
N SER A 166 -27.78 3.70 -0.10
CA SER A 166 -28.26 2.90 1.05
C SER A 166 -27.55 3.29 2.34
#